data_AF-A0A7S2YYA6-F1
#
_entry.id   AF-A0A7S2YYA6-F1
#
_cell.length_a   1.000
_cell.length_b   1.000
_cell.length_c   1.000
_cell.angle_alpha   90.00
_cell.angle_beta   90.00
_cell.angle_gamma   90.00
#
_symmetry.space_group_name_H-M   'P 1'
#
loop_
_entity.id
_entity.type
_entity.pdbx_description
1 polymer ?
#
loop_
_entity_poly.entity_id
_entity_poly.type
_entity_poly.pdbx_seq_one_letter_code
_entity_poly.pdbx_strand_id
1 'polypeptide(L)'
;EATASLDVIEERTDVSFGRALRASQVARGKSGAVTRFHFDDICGWRKGDALSAADYVVLAKSYNAIFVEECPIFRKIDREAAARFVRLVDAIYDGGSTALVVSAHGSPDAIFQQ
;
A
#
# COMPACT_ATOMS: atom_id res chain seq x y z
N GLU A 1 4.91 -30.38 0.34
CA GLU A 1 4.65 -29.11 -0.38
C GLU A 1 5.45 -28.00 0.26
N ALA A 2 6.17 -27.21 -0.54
CA ALA A 2 7.14 -26.24 -0.06
C ALA A 2 6.42 -25.02 0.53
N THR A 3 6.22 -25.02 1.85
CA THR A 3 5.99 -23.79 2.61
C THR A 3 7.24 -22.94 2.45
N ALA A 4 7.25 -22.07 1.44
CA ALA A 4 8.28 -21.06 1.30
C ALA A 4 8.27 -20.26 2.60
N SER A 5 9.31 -20.43 3.41
CA SER A 5 9.57 -19.62 4.59
C SER A 5 9.74 -18.19 4.10
N LEU A 6 8.64 -17.43 4.13
CA LEU A 6 8.62 -16.02 3.86
C LEU A 6 9.08 -15.37 5.16
N ASP A 7 10.36 -15.02 5.25
CA ASP A 7 10.87 -14.27 6.38
C ASP A 7 10.08 -12.95 6.43
N VAL A 8 9.21 -12.81 7.44
CA VAL A 8 8.48 -11.57 7.70
C VAL A 8 9.47 -10.64 8.40
N ILE A 9 10.01 -9.68 7.66
CA ILE A 9 10.99 -8.72 8.17
C ILE A 9 10.29 -7.36 8.26
N GLU A 10 10.41 -6.70 9.43
CA GLU A 10 10.15 -5.25 9.50
C GLU A 10 11.30 -4.54 8.76
N GLU A 11 11.06 -4.16 7.52
CA GLU A 11 12.05 -3.52 6.67
C GLU A 11 11.81 -2.01 6.61
N ARG A 12 12.88 -1.22 6.73
CA ARG A 12 12.83 0.19 6.35
C ARG A 12 12.90 0.26 4.84
N THR A 13 11.78 0.57 4.20
CA THR A 13 11.77 0.92 2.78
C THR A 13 12.13 2.38 2.66
N ASP A 14 13.30 2.67 2.10
CA ASP A 14 13.63 4.03 1.69
C ASP A 14 12.64 4.47 0.62
N VAL A 15 11.84 5.47 0.96
CA VAL A 15 10.92 6.12 0.03
C VAL A 15 11.51 7.46 -0.41
N SER A 16 10.78 8.21 -1.24
CA SER A 16 11.31 9.43 -1.84
C SER A 16 11.70 10.46 -0.78
N PHE A 17 12.66 11.34 -1.13
CA PHE A 17 13.13 12.44 -0.28
C PHE A 17 13.76 12.02 1.07
N GLY A 18 14.34 10.82 1.16
CA GLY A 18 15.10 10.38 2.35
C GLY A 18 14.23 10.02 3.55
N ARG A 19 12.92 9.82 3.32
CA ARG A 19 11.98 9.31 4.32
C ARG A 19 12.01 7.78 4.27
N ALA A 20 11.92 7.13 5.42
CA ALA A 20 11.85 5.67 5.51
C ALA A 20 10.46 5.27 5.98
N LEU A 21 9.76 4.47 5.17
CA LEU A 21 8.52 3.82 5.58
C LEU A 21 8.87 2.55 6.35
N ARG A 22 8.21 2.31 7.48
CA ARG A 22 8.25 0.99 8.12
C ARG A 22 7.27 0.10 7.37
N ALA A 23 7.79 -0.83 6.58
CA ALA A 23 6.97 -1.89 6.04
C ALA A 23 6.80 -2.96 7.10
N SER A 24 5.56 -3.12 7.57
CA SER A 24 5.23 -3.98 8.70
C SER A 24 5.45 -5.46 8.38
N GLN A 25 5.25 -5.85 7.11
CA GLN A 25 5.39 -7.24 6.69
C GLN A 25 5.93 -7.31 5.25
N VAL A 26 7.26 -7.37 5.12
CA VAL A 26 7.93 -7.63 3.84
C VAL A 26 8.34 -9.09 3.77
N ALA A 27 8.09 -9.71 2.63
CA ALA A 27 8.62 -11.01 2.29
C ALA A 27 9.36 -10.95 0.95
N ARG A 28 10.60 -11.45 0.90
CA ARG A 28 11.43 -11.49 -0.32
C ARG A 28 11.70 -12.95 -0.70
N GLY A 29 11.46 -13.28 -1.96
CA GLY A 29 11.74 -14.60 -2.51
C GLY A 29 12.45 -14.52 -3.86
N LYS A 30 12.80 -15.68 -4.44
CA LYS A 30 13.48 -15.76 -5.74
C LYS A 30 12.68 -15.14 -6.90
N SER A 31 11.36 -15.04 -6.75
CA SER A 31 10.44 -14.54 -7.78
C SER A 31 10.03 -13.08 -7.59
N GLY A 32 10.50 -12.41 -6.53
CA GLY A 32 10.14 -11.02 -6.27
C GLY A 32 10.01 -10.67 -4.79
N ALA A 33 9.56 -9.44 -4.53
CA ALA A 33 9.26 -8.94 -3.21
C ALA A 33 7.76 -8.66 -3.05
N VAL A 34 7.20 -9.04 -1.91
CA VAL A 34 5.82 -8.81 -1.55
C VAL A 34 5.79 -8.05 -0.23
N THR A 35 4.86 -7.11 -0.11
CA THR A 35 4.67 -6.36 1.13
C THR A 35 3.19 -6.27 1.48
N ARG A 36 2.91 -6.14 2.76
CA ARG A 36 1.58 -5.90 3.30
C ARG A 36 1.60 -4.71 4.23
N PHE A 37 0.59 -3.85 4.09
CA PHE A 37 0.41 -2.63 4.86
C PHE A 37 -1.02 -2.50 5.35
N HIS A 38 -1.20 -1.80 6.47
CA HIS A 38 -2.50 -1.30 6.86
C HIS A 38 -2.84 -0.03 6.07
N PHE A 39 -4.11 0.17 5.70
CA PHE A 39 -4.53 1.37 4.98
C PHE A 39 -4.09 2.66 5.71
N ASP A 40 -4.20 2.65 7.04
CA ASP A 40 -3.88 3.82 7.86
C ASP A 40 -2.40 4.22 7.83
N ASP A 41 -1.49 3.27 7.57
CA ASP A 41 -0.05 3.53 7.53
C ASP A 41 0.39 4.19 6.20
N ILE A 42 -0.37 3.98 5.13
CA ILE A 42 -0.01 4.45 3.78
C ILE A 42 -0.87 5.62 3.31
N CYS A 43 -2.17 5.60 3.64
CA CYS A 43 -3.18 6.54 3.17
C CYS A 43 -3.91 7.25 4.32
N GLY A 44 -3.74 6.77 5.56
CA GLY A 44 -4.53 7.15 6.72
C GLY A 44 -4.45 8.60 7.20
N TRP A 45 -5.24 8.87 8.23
CA TRP A 45 -5.51 10.20 8.78
C TRP A 45 -4.38 10.76 9.66
N ARG A 46 -3.36 9.96 10.00
CA ARG A 46 -2.23 10.40 10.83
C ARG A 46 -1.32 11.36 10.08
N LYS A 47 -1.34 12.62 10.53
CA LYS A 47 -0.48 13.69 10.04
C LYS A 47 0.98 13.37 10.39
N GLY A 48 1.76 12.96 9.40
CA GLY A 48 3.17 12.58 9.57
C GLY A 48 3.52 11.15 9.14
N ASP A 49 2.52 10.29 8.92
CA ASP A 49 2.71 8.91 8.45
C ASP A 49 2.21 8.73 7.01
N ALA A 50 1.28 9.57 6.54
CA ALA A 50 0.81 9.56 5.15
C ALA A 50 1.98 9.71 4.15
N LEU A 51 2.01 8.81 3.18
CA LEU A 51 2.96 8.79 2.09
C LEU A 51 2.66 9.87 1.07
N SER A 52 3.71 10.36 0.41
CA SER A 52 3.59 11.26 -0.74
C SER A 52 3.31 10.46 -2.02
N ALA A 53 2.83 11.13 -3.06
CA ALA A 53 2.63 10.49 -4.37
C ALA A 53 3.92 9.87 -4.93
N ALA A 54 5.08 10.48 -4.66
CA ALA A 54 6.38 9.95 -5.08
C ALA A 54 6.72 8.65 -4.36
N ASP A 55 6.28 8.47 -3.12
CA ASP A 55 6.53 7.26 -2.35
C ASP A 55 5.73 6.08 -2.89
N TYR A 56 4.50 6.30 -3.37
CA TYR A 56 3.71 5.26 -4.03
C TYR A 56 4.39 4.72 -5.29
N VAL A 57 5.05 5.59 -6.07
CA VAL A 57 5.82 5.16 -7.24
C VAL A 57 7.04 4.32 -6.84
N VAL A 58 7.72 4.68 -5.74
CA VAL A 58 8.82 3.86 -5.22
C VAL A 58 8.30 2.49 -4.78
N LEU A 59 7.21 2.45 -4.00
CA LEU A 59 6.60 1.18 -3.57
C LEU A 59 6.21 0.30 -4.76
N ALA A 60 5.58 0.88 -5.77
CA ALA A 60 5.19 0.18 -6.99
C ALA A 60 6.40 -0.43 -7.73
N LYS A 61 7.59 0.18 -7.65
CA LYS A 61 8.82 -0.34 -8.25
C LYS A 61 9.58 -1.32 -7.36
N SER A 62 9.46 -1.18 -6.04
CA SER A 62 10.19 -1.99 -5.06
C SER A 62 9.57 -3.37 -4.84
N TYR A 63 8.26 -3.51 -5.07
CA TYR A 63 7.50 -4.73 -4.79
C TYR A 63 6.72 -5.19 -6.01
N ASN A 64 6.60 -6.51 -6.18
CA ASN A 64 5.81 -7.15 -7.23
C ASN A 64 4.35 -7.37 -6.82
N ALA A 65 4.08 -7.42 -5.52
CA ALA A 65 2.72 -7.43 -4.99
C ALA A 65 2.64 -6.62 -3.70
N ILE A 66 1.60 -5.80 -3.60
CA ILE A 66 1.31 -4.95 -2.45
C ILE A 66 -0.08 -5.34 -1.93
N PHE A 67 -0.13 -5.70 -0.66
CA PHE A 67 -1.38 -5.98 0.06
C PHE A 67 -1.72 -4.78 0.93
N VAL A 68 -2.94 -4.28 0.83
CA VAL A 68 -3.47 -3.20 1.67
C VAL A 68 -4.65 -3.75 2.46
N GLU A 69 -4.55 -3.74 3.78
CA GLU A 69 -5.57 -4.26 4.68
C GLU A 69 -6.42 -3.13 5.30
N GLU A 70 -7.64 -3.48 5.71
CA GLU A 70 -8.58 -2.61 6.43
C GLU A 70 -8.88 -1.27 5.71
N CYS A 71 -9.06 -1.30 4.38
CA CYS A 71 -9.48 -0.14 3.62
C CYS A 71 -10.91 0.28 4.05
N PRO A 72 -11.08 1.51 4.60
CA PRO A 72 -12.38 1.94 5.08
C PRO A 72 -13.32 2.26 3.93
N ILE A 73 -14.62 2.32 4.22
CA ILE A 73 -15.57 2.96 3.31
C ILE A 73 -15.35 4.47 3.36
N PHE A 74 -14.98 5.08 2.25
CA PHE A 74 -14.75 6.51 2.13
C PHE A 74 -16.06 7.28 2.20
N ARG A 75 -16.22 8.11 3.22
CA ARG A 75 -17.33 9.07 3.35
C ARG A 75 -16.87 10.45 2.89
N LYS A 76 -17.78 11.42 2.80
CA LYS A 76 -17.46 12.82 2.45
C LYS A 76 -16.33 13.44 3.28
N ILE A 77 -16.21 13.06 4.56
CA ILE A 77 -15.16 13.56 5.45
C ILE A 77 -13.77 12.97 5.14
N ASP A 78 -13.71 11.84 4.44
CA ASP A 78 -12.49 11.08 4.15
C ASP A 78 -11.87 11.46 2.80
N ARG A 79 -12.23 12.62 2.23
CA ARG A 79 -11.85 13.04 0.89
C ARG A 79 -10.33 13.02 0.66
N GLU A 80 -9.53 13.39 1.66
CA GLU A 80 -8.07 13.37 1.55
C GLU A 80 -7.53 11.95 1.46
N ALA A 81 -8.01 11.04 2.32
CA ALA A 81 -7.61 9.63 2.32
C ALA A 81 -8.05 8.94 1.02
N ALA A 82 -9.27 9.19 0.57
CA ALA A 82 -9.79 8.72 -0.72
C ALA A 82 -8.91 9.19 -1.88
N ALA A 83 -8.54 10.48 -1.91
CA ALA A 83 -7.69 11.03 -2.96
C ALA A 83 -6.24 10.51 -2.92
N ARG A 84 -5.76 10.04 -1.77
CA ARG A 84 -4.46 9.35 -1.64
C ARG A 84 -4.56 7.91 -2.11
N PHE A 85 -5.64 7.21 -1.77
CA PHE A 85 -5.89 5.85 -2.24
C PHE A 85 -5.98 5.79 -3.76
N VAL A 86 -6.71 6.71 -4.40
CA VAL A 86 -6.74 6.81 -5.87
C VAL A 86 -5.34 6.99 -6.44
N ARG A 87 -4.53 7.89 -5.86
CA ARG A 87 -3.13 8.08 -6.30
C ARG A 87 -2.24 6.85 -6.13
N LEU A 88 -2.47 6.07 -5.07
CA LEU A 88 -1.76 4.81 -4.85
C LEU A 88 -2.11 3.81 -5.97
N VAL A 89 -3.40 3.67 -6.27
CA VAL A 89 -3.89 2.80 -7.36
C VAL A 89 -3.29 3.25 -8.70
N ASP A 90 -3.33 4.55 -8.99
CA ASP A 90 -2.74 5.13 -10.21
C ASP A 90 -1.24 4.80 -10.32
N ALA A 91 -0.47 5.02 -9.25
CA ALA A 91 0.96 4.76 -9.24
C ALA A 91 1.32 3.28 -9.45
N ILE A 92 0.50 2.37 -8.92
CA ILE A 92 0.69 0.93 -9.12
C ILE A 92 0.32 0.53 -10.56
N TYR A 93 -0.78 1.08 -11.08
CA TYR A 93 -1.22 0.83 -12.44
C TYR A 93 -0.19 1.30 -13.46
N ASP A 94 0.37 2.51 -13.27
CA ASP A 94 1.45 3.07 -14.09
C ASP A 94 2.75 2.25 -14.00
N GLY A 95 2.98 1.56 -12.87
CA GLY A 95 4.11 0.66 -12.67
C GLY A 95 4.03 -0.63 -13.52
N GLY A 96 2.82 -1.04 -13.95
CA GLY A 96 2.56 -2.10 -14.93
C GLY A 96 2.92 -3.53 -14.54
N SER A 97 3.77 -3.75 -13.53
CA SER A 97 4.29 -5.07 -13.13
C SER A 97 3.94 -5.48 -11.70
N THR A 98 3.08 -4.69 -11.04
CA THR A 98 2.83 -4.80 -9.59
C THR A 98 1.36 -5.08 -9.34
N ALA A 99 1.08 -6.19 -8.66
CA ALA A 99 -0.28 -6.54 -8.25
C ALA A 99 -0.67 -5.77 -6.99
N LEU A 100 -1.87 -5.20 -6.97
CA LEU A 100 -2.48 -4.62 -5.78
C LEU A 100 -3.62 -5.52 -5.30
N VAL A 101 -3.58 -5.92 -4.03
CA VAL A 101 -4.66 -6.64 -3.36
C VAL A 101 -5.14 -5.79 -2.20
N VAL A 102 -6.45 -5.50 -2.15
CA VAL A 102 -7.05 -4.65 -1.13
C VAL A 102 -8.13 -5.41 -0.37
N SER A 103 -8.04 -5.44 0.96
CA SER A 103 -9.15 -5.80 1.85
C SER A 103 -9.89 -4.53 2.23
N ALA A 104 -11.22 -4.52 2.09
CA ALA A 104 -12.06 -3.36 2.36
C ALA A 104 -13.28 -3.70 3.20
N HIS A 105 -13.78 -2.73 3.97
CA HIS A 105 -14.99 -2.87 4.80
C HIS A 105 -16.31 -2.87 4.02
N GLY A 106 -16.26 -2.69 2.69
CA GLY A 106 -17.43 -2.66 1.81
C GLY A 106 -17.15 -3.31 0.47
N SER A 107 -18.20 -3.57 -0.31
CA SER A 107 -18.03 -3.98 -1.71
C SER A 107 -17.39 -2.85 -2.54
N PRO A 108 -16.77 -3.17 -3.68
CA PRO A 108 -16.19 -2.17 -4.57
C PRO A 108 -17.16 -1.03 -4.95
N ASP A 109 -18.44 -1.36 -5.18
CA ASP A 109 -19.48 -0.38 -5.53
C ASP A 109 -19.89 0.52 -4.35
N ALA A 110 -19.65 0.07 -3.11
CA ALA A 110 -20.02 0.78 -1.88
C ALA A 110 -18.83 1.46 -1.19
N ILE A 111 -17.61 1.27 -1.69
CA ILE A 111 -16.39 1.76 -1.05
C ILE A 111 -16.27 3.29 -1.10
N PHE A 112 -16.87 3.93 -2.11
CA PHE A 112 -16.97 5.39 -2.22
C PHE A 112 -18.42 5.82 -1.99
N GLN A 113 -18.73 6.32 -0.79
CA GLN A 113 -20.03 6.92 -0.50
C GLN A 113 -19.99 8.41 -0.86
N GLN A 114 -20.75 8.77 -1.89
CA GLN A 114 -20.80 10.13 -2.47
C GLN A 114 -21.44 11.18 -1.56
#